data_AF-A0A352S1T6-F1
#
_entry.id   AF-A0A352S1T6-F1
#
_cell.length_a   1.000
_cell.length_b   1.000
_cell.length_c   1.000
_cell.angle_alpha   90.00
_cell.angle_beta   90.00
_cell.angle_gamma   90.00
#
_symmetry.space_group_name_H-M   'P 1'
#
loop_
_entity.id
_entity.type
_entity.pdbx_description
1 polymer ?
#
loop_
_entity_poly.entity_id
_entity_poly.type
_entity_poly.pdbx_seq_one_letter_code
_entity_poly.pdbx_strand_id
1 'polypeptide(L)'
;AQRFLTLFAAMTAAHAEHASVLREELLLTLLADTMHGQTRSDTRSPGFAEIAMARRRIDDDSAAPLTLGELADECRLSRFQFIRAFSRATGMTPHAYMIQRRIIAARHLIARGMSLADAAAASGFADQSHMTRIFVRTYGISPSMYARACSAS
;
A
#
# COMPACT_ATOMS: atom_id res chain seq x y z
N ALA A 1 -20.37 -8.32 -7.93
CA ALA A 1 -21.37 -7.40 -7.36
C ALA A 1 -22.32 -8.13 -6.40
N GLN A 2 -23.07 -9.15 -6.86
CA GLN A 2 -24.04 -9.91 -6.04
C GLN A 2 -23.47 -10.40 -4.70
N ARG A 3 -22.32 -11.09 -4.73
CA ARG A 3 -21.69 -11.69 -3.53
C ARG A 3 -21.23 -10.67 -2.49
N PHE A 4 -20.76 -9.50 -2.94
CA PHE A 4 -20.35 -8.40 -2.04
C PHE A 4 -21.55 -7.85 -1.26
N LEU A 5 -22.68 -7.64 -1.94
CA LEU A 5 -23.90 -7.14 -1.30
C LEU A 5 -24.47 -8.16 -0.31
N THR A 6 -24.38 -9.46 -0.61
CA THR A 6 -24.79 -10.54 0.30
C THR A 6 -23.91 -10.59 1.57
N LEU A 7 -22.58 -10.47 1.42
CA LEU A 7 -21.66 -10.42 2.56
C LEU A 7 -21.85 -9.15 3.40
N PHE A 8 -22.01 -7.99 2.75
CA PHE A 8 -22.26 -6.72 3.43
C PHE A 8 -23.55 -6.75 4.26
N ALA A 9 -24.64 -7.29 3.69
CA ALA A 9 -25.90 -7.47 4.42
C ALA A 9 -25.74 -8.44 5.60
N ALA A 10 -25.03 -9.56 5.43
CA ALA A 10 -24.78 -10.54 6.50
C ALA A 10 -23.82 -10.03 7.60
N MET A 11 -22.97 -9.06 7.30
CA MET A 11 -22.06 -8.41 8.25
C MET A 11 -22.72 -7.26 9.03
N THR A 12 -23.65 -6.52 8.39
CA THR A 12 -24.30 -5.35 9.00
C THR A 12 -25.58 -5.70 9.75
N ALA A 13 -26.22 -6.82 9.42
CA ALA A 13 -27.32 -7.39 10.21
C ALA A 13 -26.78 -8.19 11.40
N ALA A 14 -26.28 -7.51 12.44
CA ALA A 14 -25.80 -8.17 13.65
C ALA A 14 -26.98 -8.67 14.52
N HIS A 15 -27.20 -10.00 14.54
CA HIS A 15 -27.50 -10.87 15.71
C HIS A 15 -28.21 -12.15 15.25
N ALA A 16 -27.46 -13.10 14.72
CA ALA A 16 -27.89 -14.49 14.70
C ALA A 16 -26.65 -15.33 15.06
N GLU A 17 -26.67 -15.91 16.26
CA GLU A 17 -25.56 -16.67 16.85
C GLU A 17 -25.17 -17.93 16.03
N HIS A 18 -25.82 -18.19 14.90
CA HIS A 18 -25.52 -19.28 13.97
C HIS A 18 -24.96 -18.82 12.60
N ALA A 19 -24.72 -17.53 12.40
CA ALA A 19 -24.29 -16.99 11.10
C ALA A 19 -22.76 -16.88 10.91
N SER A 20 -21.94 -17.35 11.86
CA SER A 20 -20.46 -17.23 11.75
C SER A 20 -19.90 -18.06 10.60
N VAL A 21 -20.33 -19.32 10.47
CA VAL A 21 -19.83 -20.26 9.45
C VAL A 21 -20.22 -19.78 8.04
N LEU A 22 -21.48 -19.39 7.84
CA LEU A 22 -21.95 -18.86 6.56
C LEU A 22 -21.21 -17.55 6.18
N ARG A 23 -20.91 -16.70 7.16
CA ARG A 23 -20.15 -15.46 6.93
C ARG A 23 -18.70 -15.75 6.52
N GLU A 24 -18.06 -16.71 7.19
CA GLU A 24 -16.70 -17.15 6.88
C GLU A 24 -16.63 -17.79 5.48
N GLU A 25 -17.58 -18.66 5.15
CA GLU A 25 -17.69 -19.27 3.83
C GLU A 25 -17.92 -18.22 2.71
N LEU A 26 -18.82 -17.26 2.95
CA LEU A 26 -19.10 -16.17 2.00
C LEU A 26 -17.89 -15.24 1.83
N LEU A 27 -17.16 -14.95 2.91
CA LEU A 27 -15.94 -14.16 2.87
C LEU A 27 -14.85 -14.89 2.09
N LEU A 28 -14.60 -16.17 2.38
CA LEU A 28 -13.59 -16.98 1.69
C LEU A 28 -13.90 -17.12 0.20
N THR A 29 -15.17 -17.31 -0.15
CA THR A 29 -15.60 -17.43 -1.56
C THR A 29 -15.45 -16.09 -2.30
N LEU A 30 -15.79 -14.97 -1.66
CA LEU A 30 -15.61 -13.64 -2.24
C LEU A 30 -14.13 -13.26 -2.41
N LEU A 31 -13.29 -13.64 -1.45
CA LEU A 31 -11.83 -13.51 -1.55
C LEU A 31 -11.29 -14.38 -2.70
N ALA A 32 -11.74 -15.62 -2.81
CA ALA A 32 -11.36 -16.50 -3.91
C ALA A 32 -11.74 -15.90 -5.27
N ASP A 33 -12.95 -15.37 -5.44
CA ASP A 33 -13.36 -14.74 -6.71
C ASP A 33 -12.53 -13.52 -7.07
N THR A 34 -12.22 -12.67 -6.09
CA THR A 34 -11.40 -11.47 -6.31
C THR A 34 -9.97 -11.86 -6.66
N MET A 35 -9.42 -12.90 -6.02
CA MET A 35 -8.12 -13.45 -6.40
C MET A 35 -8.12 -14.04 -7.82
N HIS A 36 -9.12 -14.86 -8.19
CA HIS A 36 -9.15 -15.52 -9.50
C HIS A 36 -9.44 -14.56 -10.67
N GLY A 37 -10.27 -13.53 -10.47
CA GLY A 37 -10.61 -12.55 -11.51
C GLY A 37 -9.49 -11.57 -11.85
N GLN A 38 -8.61 -11.26 -10.89
CA GLN A 38 -7.49 -10.33 -11.08
C GLN A 38 -6.27 -11.02 -11.72
N THR A 39 -5.98 -12.28 -11.35
CA THR A 39 -4.70 -12.91 -11.73
C THR A 39 -4.59 -13.30 -13.21
N ARG A 40 -5.69 -13.68 -13.87
CA ARG A 40 -5.62 -14.29 -15.22
C ARG A 40 -5.58 -13.30 -16.39
N SER A 41 -6.11 -12.09 -16.23
CA SER A 41 -6.13 -11.08 -17.30
C SER A 41 -4.91 -10.17 -17.27
N ASP A 42 -4.41 -9.83 -16.07
CA ASP A 42 -3.32 -8.86 -15.94
C ASP A 42 -1.95 -9.45 -16.25
N THR A 43 -1.71 -10.72 -15.92
CA THR A 43 -0.42 -11.40 -16.13
C THR A 43 -0.01 -11.58 -17.59
N ARG A 44 -0.94 -11.46 -18.54
CA ARG A 44 -0.70 -11.65 -19.98
C ARG A 44 -0.60 -10.34 -20.77
N SER A 45 -0.80 -9.19 -20.12
CA SER A 45 -0.70 -7.89 -20.80
C SER A 45 0.77 -7.47 -20.93
N PRO A 46 1.23 -7.09 -22.14
CA PRO A 46 2.53 -6.46 -22.31
C PRO A 46 2.68 -5.26 -21.35
N GLY A 47 3.77 -5.20 -20.58
CA GLY A 47 3.99 -4.19 -19.54
C GLY A 47 3.68 -4.66 -18.12
N PHE A 48 3.01 -5.79 -17.89
CA PHE A 48 2.70 -6.25 -16.52
C PHE A 48 3.95 -6.72 -15.76
N ALA A 49 4.85 -7.45 -16.43
CA ALA A 49 6.09 -7.93 -15.81
C ALA A 49 7.05 -6.77 -15.49
N GLU A 50 7.11 -5.77 -16.37
CA GLU A 50 7.89 -4.55 -16.23
C GLU A 50 7.38 -3.70 -15.06
N ILE A 51 6.06 -3.50 -14.97
CA ILE A 51 5.45 -2.80 -13.83
C ILE A 51 5.63 -3.58 -12.52
N ALA A 52 5.55 -4.91 -12.55
CA ALA A 52 5.84 -5.73 -11.37
C ALA A 52 7.31 -5.58 -10.91
N MET A 53 8.25 -5.43 -11.86
CA MET A 53 9.65 -5.16 -11.55
C MET A 53 9.84 -3.75 -10.96
N ALA A 54 9.25 -2.72 -11.55
CA ALA A 54 9.27 -1.36 -11.01
C ALA A 54 8.67 -1.31 -9.59
N ARG A 55 7.57 -2.03 -9.35
CA ARG A 55 6.97 -2.16 -8.01
C ARG A 55 7.93 -2.80 -7.03
N ARG A 56 8.53 -3.95 -7.38
CA ARG A 56 9.53 -4.62 -6.54
C ARG A 56 10.68 -3.69 -6.19
N ARG A 57 11.17 -2.91 -7.15
CA ARG A 57 12.27 -1.97 -6.92
C ARG A 57 11.92 -0.88 -5.90
N ILE A 58 10.69 -0.34 -5.96
CA ILE A 58 10.20 0.59 -4.93
C ILE A 58 10.03 -0.12 -3.58
N ASP A 59 9.62 -1.39 -3.60
CA ASP A 59 9.41 -2.17 -2.38
C ASP A 59 10.71 -2.51 -1.65
N ASP A 60 11.75 -2.83 -2.41
CA ASP A 60 13.10 -3.20 -1.94
C ASP A 60 13.83 -1.99 -1.36
N ASP A 61 13.72 -0.82 -2.00
CA ASP A 61 14.32 0.42 -1.50
C ASP A 61 13.43 1.64 -1.78
N SER A 62 12.54 1.91 -0.82
CA SER A 62 11.68 3.10 -0.88
C SER A 62 12.42 4.42 -0.56
N ALA A 63 13.60 4.34 0.06
CA ALA A 63 14.38 5.50 0.49
C ALA A 63 15.31 6.01 -0.61
N ALA A 64 15.70 5.15 -1.56
CA ALA A 64 16.47 5.51 -2.73
C ALA A 64 15.85 6.71 -3.49
N PRO A 65 16.70 7.57 -4.09
CA PRO A 65 16.27 8.64 -4.97
C PRO A 65 15.84 8.09 -6.33
N LEU A 66 14.87 7.18 -6.36
CA LEU A 66 14.30 6.65 -7.59
C LEU A 66 13.48 7.75 -8.28
N THR A 67 13.85 8.09 -9.50
CA THR A 67 13.05 9.01 -10.31
C THR A 67 12.01 8.26 -11.12
N LEU A 68 10.88 8.93 -11.40
CA LEU A 68 9.87 8.40 -12.30
C LEU A 68 10.38 8.21 -13.74
N GLY A 69 11.46 8.90 -14.11
CA GLY A 69 12.12 8.72 -15.41
C GLY A 69 12.82 7.38 -15.48
N GLU A 70 13.68 7.08 -14.52
CA GLU A 70 14.42 5.81 -14.45
C GLU A 70 13.48 4.60 -14.43
N LEU A 71 12.42 4.64 -13.62
CA LEU A 71 11.44 3.54 -13.57
C LEU A 71 10.68 3.36 -14.89
N ALA A 72 10.40 4.46 -15.61
CA ALA A 72 9.74 4.41 -16.91
C ALA A 72 10.67 3.86 -18.00
N ASP A 73 11.93 4.30 -17.99
CA ASP A 73 12.97 3.86 -18.94
C ASP A 73 13.29 2.38 -18.76
N GLU A 74 13.39 1.89 -17.52
CA GLU A 74 13.56 0.47 -17.20
C GLU A 74 12.38 -0.38 -17.73
N CYS A 75 11.18 0.19 -17.72
CA CYS A 75 9.99 -0.47 -18.29
C CYS A 75 9.89 -0.30 -19.81
N ARG A 76 10.80 0.46 -20.45
CA ARG A 76 10.72 0.86 -21.87
C ARG A 76 9.40 1.55 -22.22
N LEU A 77 8.89 2.35 -21.29
CA LEU A 77 7.65 3.11 -21.42
C LEU A 77 7.93 4.60 -21.37
N SER A 78 7.16 5.39 -22.11
CA SER A 78 7.10 6.82 -21.81
C SER A 78 6.56 7.04 -20.40
N ARG A 79 6.91 8.16 -19.77
CA ARG A 79 6.43 8.53 -18.42
C ARG A 79 4.90 8.47 -18.29
N PHE A 80 4.15 8.91 -19.31
CA PHE A 80 2.69 8.85 -19.31
C PHE A 80 2.14 7.41 -19.42
N GLN A 81 2.78 6.55 -20.21
CA GLN A 81 2.41 5.14 -20.29
C GLN A 81 2.72 4.44 -18.97
N PHE A 82 3.89 4.71 -18.38
CA PHE A 82 4.30 4.15 -17.10
C PHE A 82 3.32 4.52 -15.98
N ILE A 83 2.98 5.81 -15.80
CA ILE A 83 2.03 6.24 -14.76
C ILE A 83 0.69 5.52 -14.91
N ARG A 84 0.14 5.44 -16.13
CA ARG A 84 -1.13 4.75 -16.40
C ARG A 84 -1.04 3.25 -16.12
N ALA A 85 0.00 2.59 -16.62
CA ALA A 85 0.20 1.15 -16.43
C ALA A 85 0.41 0.80 -14.95
N PHE A 86 1.21 1.58 -14.23
CA PHE A 86 1.45 1.41 -12.80
C PHE A 86 0.16 1.63 -11.99
N SER A 87 -0.60 2.68 -12.30
CA SER A 87 -1.86 2.98 -11.61
C SER A 87 -2.92 1.91 -11.85
N ARG A 88 -2.98 1.37 -13.08
CA ARG A 88 -3.85 0.23 -13.40
C ARG A 88 -3.45 -1.04 -12.63
N ALA A 89 -2.16 -1.31 -12.50
CA ALA A 89 -1.66 -2.52 -11.85
C ALA A 89 -1.65 -2.46 -10.30
N THR A 90 -1.53 -1.27 -9.72
CA THR A 90 -1.38 -1.09 -8.26
C THR A 90 -2.54 -0.35 -7.59
N GLY A 91 -3.43 0.26 -8.38
CA GLY A 91 -4.48 1.15 -7.88
C GLY A 91 -3.99 2.53 -7.45
N MET A 92 -2.69 2.83 -7.57
CA MET A 92 -2.09 4.08 -7.09
C MET A 92 -1.13 4.67 -8.12
N THR A 93 -0.98 6.01 -8.11
CA THR A 93 0.10 6.61 -8.88
C THR A 93 1.46 6.19 -8.28
N PRO A 94 2.52 6.10 -9.10
CA PRO A 94 3.85 5.71 -8.60
C PRO A 94 4.31 6.56 -7.41
N HIS A 95 4.11 7.88 -7.46
CA HIS A 95 4.47 8.78 -6.37
C HIS A 95 3.68 8.48 -5.08
N ALA A 96 2.37 8.25 -5.17
CA ALA A 96 1.56 7.91 -4.01
C ALA A 96 1.99 6.58 -3.39
N TYR A 97 2.32 5.60 -4.23
CA TYR A 97 2.84 4.31 -3.80
C TYR A 97 4.18 4.45 -3.07
N MET A 98 5.12 5.22 -3.62
CA MET A 98 6.40 5.52 -2.95
C MET A 98 6.18 6.17 -1.58
N ILE A 99 5.34 7.21 -1.49
CA ILE A 99 5.03 7.87 -0.21
C ILE A 99 4.42 6.89 0.80
N GLN A 100 3.56 5.97 0.36
CA GLN A 100 3.00 4.93 1.21
C GLN A 100 4.09 3.98 1.75
N ARG A 101 5.02 3.54 0.88
CA ARG A 101 6.14 2.68 1.31
C ARG A 101 7.06 3.40 2.31
N ARG A 102 7.40 4.67 2.03
CA ARG A 102 8.20 5.51 2.92
C ARG A 102 7.55 5.70 4.29
N ILE A 103 6.25 5.99 4.35
CA ILE A 103 5.58 6.21 5.64
C ILE A 103 5.42 4.91 6.46
N ILE A 104 5.31 3.76 5.81
CA ILE A 104 5.36 2.46 6.47
C ILE A 104 6.75 2.24 7.08
N ALA A 105 7.81 2.47 6.31
CA ALA A 105 9.19 2.35 6.80
C ALA A 105 9.47 3.31 7.98
N ALA A 106 9.06 4.58 7.87
CA ALA A 106 9.17 5.57 8.93
C ALA A 106 8.49 5.10 10.22
N ARG A 107 7.27 4.56 10.13
CA ARG A 107 6.55 4.00 11.29
C ARG A 107 7.35 2.90 11.97
N HIS A 108 7.93 1.96 11.20
CA HIS A 108 8.76 0.90 11.76
C HIS A 108 10.03 1.43 12.43
N LEU A 109 10.68 2.44 11.84
CA LEU A 109 11.87 3.08 12.42
C LEU A 109 11.55 3.77 13.75
N ILE A 110 10.46 4.54 13.79
CA ILE A 110 9.99 5.23 15.00
C ILE A 110 9.64 4.23 16.11
N ALA A 111 8.97 3.12 15.77
CA ALA A 111 8.63 2.08 16.74
C ALA A 111 9.87 1.43 17.38
N ARG A 112 11.02 1.42 16.69
CA ARG A 112 12.31 0.94 17.20
C ARG A 112 13.11 2.01 17.95
N GLY A 113 12.50 3.17 18.25
CA GLY A 113 13.13 4.24 19.02
C GLY A 113 14.02 5.18 18.22
N MET A 114 14.01 5.11 16.88
CA MET A 114 14.75 6.06 16.05
C MET A 114 14.16 7.48 16.23
N SER A 115 15.04 8.50 16.24
CA SER A 115 14.62 9.90 16.30
C SER A 115 13.75 10.24 15.08
N LEU A 116 12.83 11.21 15.21
CA LEU A 116 11.93 11.57 14.10
C LEU A 116 12.68 12.14 12.90
N ALA A 117 13.78 12.86 13.14
CA ALA A 117 14.62 13.41 12.08
C ALA A 117 15.35 12.29 11.32
N ASP A 118 15.97 11.36 12.04
CA ASP A 118 16.68 10.22 11.44
C ASP A 118 15.70 9.28 10.73
N ALA A 119 14.52 9.04 11.31
CA ALA A 119 13.49 8.20 10.69
C ALA A 119 12.99 8.81 9.38
N ALA A 120 12.86 10.15 9.30
CA ALA A 120 12.48 10.83 8.07
C ALA A 120 13.56 10.65 6.99
N ALA A 121 14.83 10.89 7.34
CA ALA A 121 15.94 10.74 6.40
C ALA A 121 16.11 9.28 5.93
N ALA A 122 16.13 8.33 6.87
CA ALA A 122 16.32 6.90 6.58
C ALA A 122 15.16 6.27 5.81
N SER A 123 13.95 6.85 5.89
CA SER A 123 12.81 6.42 5.06
C SER A 123 12.65 7.22 3.77
N GLY A 124 13.57 8.14 3.46
CA GLY A 124 13.59 8.89 2.20
C GLY A 124 12.62 10.06 2.11
N PHE A 125 12.14 10.60 3.24
CA PHE A 125 11.46 11.90 3.21
C PHE A 125 12.48 13.04 3.05
N ALA A 126 12.05 14.10 2.35
CA ALA A 126 12.88 15.30 2.17
C ALA A 126 13.24 15.97 3.52
N ASP A 127 12.30 15.93 4.45
CA ASP A 127 12.46 16.48 5.80
C ASP A 127 11.43 15.86 6.77
N GLN A 128 11.65 16.08 8.06
CA GLN A 128 10.77 15.60 9.14
C GLN A 128 9.37 16.21 9.08
N SER A 129 9.23 17.47 8.64
CA SER A 129 7.92 18.15 8.60
C SER A 129 7.02 17.54 7.53
N HIS A 130 7.57 17.20 6.37
CA HIS A 130 6.90 16.47 5.31
C HIS A 130 6.48 15.08 5.80
N MET A 131 7.40 14.31 6.40
CA MET A 131 7.07 13.02 7.01
C MET A 131 5.92 13.15 8.01
N THR A 132 5.98 14.13 8.90
CA THR A 132 4.96 14.35 9.95
C THR A 132 3.58 14.63 9.36
N ARG A 133 3.50 15.47 8.33
CA ARG A 133 2.23 15.77 7.64
C ARG A 133 1.62 14.51 7.01
N ILE A 134 2.44 13.69 6.36
CA ILE A 134 1.99 12.43 5.79
C ILE A 134 1.60 11.44 6.89
N PHE A 135 2.38 11.34 7.97
CA PHE A 135 2.11 10.44 9.10
C PHE A 135 0.74 10.71 9.72
N VAL A 136 0.45 11.98 10.02
CA VAL A 136 -0.85 12.40 10.58
C VAL A 136 -1.98 12.11 9.60
N ARG A 137 -1.80 12.42 8.32
CA ARG A 137 -2.80 12.12 7.29
C ARG A 137 -3.08 10.62 7.16
N THR A 138 -2.07 9.78 7.30
CA THR A 138 -2.18 8.33 7.13
C THR A 138 -2.71 7.61 8.38
N TYR A 139 -2.29 8.02 9.58
CA TYR A 139 -2.56 7.28 10.82
C TYR A 139 -3.43 8.03 11.84
N GLY A 140 -3.76 9.30 11.59
CA GLY A 140 -4.61 10.11 12.48
C GLY A 140 -3.95 10.56 13.79
N ILE A 141 -2.69 10.18 14.03
CA ILE A 141 -1.91 10.57 15.21
C ILE A 141 -0.56 11.15 14.80
N SER A 142 0.07 11.95 15.68
CA SER A 142 1.41 12.46 15.41
C SER A 142 2.48 11.38 15.63
N PRO A 143 3.60 11.43 14.89
CA PRO A 143 4.70 10.49 15.07
C PRO A 143 5.32 10.55 16.47
N SER A 144 5.32 11.72 17.13
CA SER A 144 5.77 11.84 18.53
C SER A 144 4.87 11.10 19.51
N MET A 145 3.54 11.17 19.33
CA MET A 145 2.61 10.39 20.14
C MET A 145 2.79 8.89 19.92
N TYR A 146 2.95 8.48 18.66
CA TYR A 146 3.24 7.09 18.31
C TYR A 146 4.54 6.58 18.96
N ALA A 147 5.62 7.36 18.87
CA ALA A 147 6.91 7.02 19.49
C ALA A 147 6.78 6.79 21.01
N ARG A 148 6.08 7.68 21.70
CA ARG A 148 5.82 7.56 23.16
C ARG A 148 5.03 6.30 23.51
N ALA A 149 4.03 5.95 22.69
CA ALA A 149 3.25 4.74 22.89
C ALA A 149 4.10 3.47 22.71
N CYS A 150 4.99 3.46 21.71
CA CYS A 150 5.90 2.34 21.48
C CYS A 150 6.97 2.19 22.57
N SER A 151 7.46 3.28 23.15
CA SER A 151 8.46 3.22 24.24
C SER A 151 7.88 2.80 25.60
N ALA A 152 6.55 2.82 25.74
CA ALA A 152 5.86 2.48 26.99
C ALA A 152 5.41 1.00 27.05
N SER A 153 5.67 0.22 26.00
CA SER A 153 5.38 -1.21 25.88
C SER A 153 6.67 -2.02 25.87
#